data_AF-A0A7S8EAD4-F1
#
_entry.id   AF-A0A7S8EAD4-F1
#
_cell.length_a   1.000
_cell.length_b   1.000
_cell.length_c   1.000
_cell.angle_alpha   90.00
_cell.angle_beta   90.00
_cell.angle_gamma   90.00
#
_symmetry.space_group_name_H-M   'P 1'
#
loop_
_entity.id
_entity.type
_entity.pdbx_description
1 polymer ?
#
loop_
_entity_poly.entity_id
_entity_poly.type
_entity_poly.pdbx_seq_one_letter_code
_entity_poly.pdbx_strand_id
1 'polypeptide(L)'
;MQRFFISIGIGIVAGLLAGLFIGWNLAPTEYINSPMPALAERYQQEYTVMIAEGYLLDADALGAVERLRVLGVSNVPLYVQEVTETFISNSRDLEDIRKLVALAAGLGRLTPVMEPYYQLQPAAGTNS
;
A
#
# COMPACT_ATOMS: atom_id res chain seq x y z
N MET A 1 -6.56 -58.85 -20.89
CA MET A 1 -6.46 -57.72 -19.94
C MET A 1 -5.59 -56.55 -20.42
N GLN A 2 -4.41 -56.78 -21.01
CA GLN A 2 -3.45 -55.72 -21.37
C GLN A 2 -3.99 -54.60 -22.29
N ARG A 3 -4.87 -54.94 -23.24
CA ARG A 3 -5.49 -53.97 -24.17
C ARG A 3 -6.43 -52.97 -23.47
N PHE A 4 -7.04 -53.36 -22.35
CA PHE A 4 -7.94 -52.51 -21.57
C PHE A 4 -7.19 -51.46 -20.74
N PHE A 5 -6.03 -51.85 -20.19
CA PHE A 5 -5.13 -50.92 -19.50
C PHE A 5 -4.54 -49.87 -20.46
N ILE A 6 -4.26 -50.24 -21.71
CA ILE A 6 -3.79 -49.30 -22.73
C ILE A 6 -4.87 -48.28 -23.08
N SER A 7 -6.12 -48.68 -23.28
CA SER A 7 -7.21 -47.73 -23.55
C SER A 7 -7.47 -46.77 -22.40
N ILE A 8 -7.35 -47.24 -21.15
CA ILE A 8 -7.46 -46.38 -19.96
C ILE A 8 -6.31 -45.39 -19.88
N GLY A 9 -5.07 -45.85 -20.10
CA GLY A 9 -3.90 -44.98 -20.09
C GLY A 9 -3.99 -43.87 -21.14
N ILE A 10 -4.44 -44.20 -22.35
CA ILE A 10 -4.64 -43.22 -23.42
C ILE A 10 -5.74 -42.21 -23.04
N GLY A 11 -6.85 -42.66 -22.45
CA GLY A 11 -7.92 -41.77 -21.99
C GLY A 11 -7.47 -40.79 -20.92
N ILE A 12 -6.68 -41.24 -19.95
CA ILE A 12 -6.12 -40.39 -18.89
C ILE A 12 -5.16 -39.36 -19.48
N VAL A 13 -4.24 -39.79 -20.34
CA VAL A 13 -3.27 -38.89 -20.98
C VAL A 13 -3.99 -37.86 -21.85
N ALA A 14 -4.98 -38.26 -22.64
CA ALA A 14 -5.76 -37.35 -23.46
C ALA A 14 -6.56 -36.34 -22.60
N GLY A 15 -7.15 -36.79 -21.49
CA GLY A 15 -7.87 -35.92 -20.55
C GLY A 15 -6.95 -34.92 -19.85
N LEU A 16 -5.75 -35.33 -19.45
CA LEU A 16 -4.75 -34.45 -18.84
C LEU A 16 -4.23 -33.41 -19.83
N LEU A 17 -3.93 -33.83 -21.07
CA LEU A 17 -3.48 -32.92 -22.12
C LEU A 17 -4.57 -31.92 -22.48
N ALA A 18 -5.82 -32.36 -22.62
CA ALA A 18 -6.95 -31.47 -22.90
C ALA A 18 -7.23 -30.52 -21.73
N GLY A 19 -7.25 -31.03 -20.48
CA GLY A 19 -7.47 -30.23 -19.28
C GLY A 19 -6.38 -29.17 -19.07
N LEU A 20 -5.11 -29.52 -19.31
CA LEU A 20 -4.00 -28.58 -19.24
C LEU A 20 -4.05 -27.55 -20.36
N PHE A 21 -4.37 -27.97 -21.58
CA PHE A 21 -4.48 -27.07 -22.74
C PHE A 21 -5.61 -26.05 -22.56
N ILE A 22 -6.76 -26.49 -22.06
CA ILE A 22 -7.91 -25.63 -21.74
C ILE A 22 -7.58 -24.74 -20.54
N GLY A 23 -7.03 -25.31 -19.46
CA GLY A 23 -6.66 -24.56 -18.26
C GLY A 23 -5.62 -23.47 -18.52
N TRP A 24 -4.68 -23.70 -19.45
CA TRP A 24 -3.64 -22.73 -19.81
C TRP A 24 -4.14 -21.63 -20.76
N ASN A 25 -5.09 -21.92 -21.66
CA ASN A 25 -5.62 -20.93 -22.61
C ASN A 25 -6.83 -20.13 -22.09
N LEU A 26 -7.69 -20.72 -21.25
CA LEU A 26 -8.93 -20.08 -20.79
C LEU A 26 -8.80 -19.37 -19.43
N ALA A 27 -7.73 -19.62 -18.68
CA ALA A 27 -7.42 -18.87 -17.48
C ALA A 27 -6.14 -18.05 -17.69
N PRO A 28 -6.18 -16.98 -18.50
CA PRO A 28 -5.23 -15.91 -18.27
C PRO A 28 -5.53 -15.47 -16.83
N THR A 29 -4.65 -15.78 -15.89
CA THR A 29 -4.53 -14.96 -14.70
C THR A 29 -4.02 -13.62 -15.23
N GLU A 30 -4.93 -12.83 -15.80
CA GLU A 30 -4.76 -11.40 -15.70
C GLU A 30 -4.68 -11.16 -14.19
N TYR A 31 -3.44 -11.10 -13.69
CA TYR A 31 -3.10 -10.08 -12.72
C TYR A 31 -3.50 -8.77 -13.40
N ILE A 32 -4.80 -8.48 -13.42
CA ILE A 32 -5.32 -7.15 -13.63
C ILE A 32 -4.54 -6.40 -12.58
N ASN A 33 -3.60 -5.57 -13.02
CA ASN A 33 -2.82 -4.69 -12.17
C ASN A 33 -3.80 -4.11 -11.17
N SER A 34 -3.86 -4.67 -9.94
CA SER A 34 -4.87 -4.23 -8.98
C SER A 34 -4.54 -2.77 -8.79
N PRO A 35 -5.38 -1.86 -9.31
CA PRO A 35 -5.01 -0.46 -9.31
C PRO A 35 -4.82 -0.10 -7.84
N MET A 36 -3.79 0.66 -7.49
CA MET A 36 -3.54 1.06 -6.09
C MET A 36 -4.78 1.55 -5.33
N PRO A 37 -5.77 2.21 -5.97
CA PRO A 37 -7.08 2.50 -5.36
C PRO A 37 -7.92 1.30 -4.90
N ALA A 38 -7.75 0.12 -5.49
CA ALA A 38 -8.43 -1.13 -5.12
C ALA A 38 -7.76 -1.85 -3.93
N LEU A 39 -6.63 -1.33 -3.43
CA LEU A 39 -5.99 -1.83 -2.22
C LEU A 39 -6.89 -1.53 -1.00
N ALA A 40 -7.00 -2.45 -0.06
CA ALA A 40 -7.77 -2.22 1.16
C ALA A 40 -7.23 -0.99 1.90
N GLU A 41 -8.12 -0.20 2.51
CA GLU A 41 -7.80 1.08 3.16
C GLU A 41 -6.59 0.97 4.12
N ARG A 42 -6.51 -0.12 4.89
CA ARG A 42 -5.36 -0.42 5.77
C ARG A 42 -4.00 -0.40 5.07
N TYR A 43 -3.91 -0.91 3.85
CA TYR A 43 -2.65 -0.99 3.12
C TYR A 43 -2.30 0.35 2.45
N GLN A 44 -3.31 1.15 2.08
CA GLN A 44 -3.08 2.52 1.62
C GLN A 44 -2.53 3.39 2.77
N GLN A 45 -3.05 3.19 3.98
CA GLN A 45 -2.57 3.84 5.19
C GLN A 45 -1.13 3.41 5.52
N GLU A 46 -0.82 2.10 5.50
CA GLU A 46 0.56 1.58 5.70
C GLU A 46 1.54 2.15 4.65
N TYR A 47 1.13 2.23 3.38
CA TYR A 47 1.94 2.88 2.34
C TYR A 47 2.17 4.37 2.64
N THR A 48 1.16 5.07 3.18
CA THR A 48 1.28 6.48 3.55
C THR A 48 2.30 6.69 4.66
N VAL A 49 2.35 5.79 5.66
CA VAL A 49 3.38 5.79 6.70
C VAL A 49 4.78 5.62 6.11
N MET A 50 4.95 4.68 5.16
CA MET A 50 6.25 4.50 4.47
C MET A 50 6.69 5.76 3.72
N ILE A 51 5.77 6.44 3.04
CA ILE A 51 6.09 7.70 2.36
C ILE A 51 6.44 8.80 3.36
N ALA A 52 5.73 8.87 4.49
CA ALA A 52 6.01 9.82 5.57
C ALA A 52 7.38 9.57 6.22
N GLU A 53 7.80 8.32 6.34
CA GLU A 53 9.15 7.95 6.76
C GLU A 53 10.21 8.42 5.77
N GLY A 54 9.99 8.23 4.46
CA GLY A 54 10.86 8.76 3.42
C GLY A 54 11.00 10.28 3.50
N TYR A 55 9.90 10.99 3.74
CA TYR A 55 9.88 12.45 3.92
C TYR A 55 10.76 12.91 5.09
N LEU A 56 10.85 12.15 6.19
CA LEU A 56 11.74 12.52 7.29
C LEU A 56 13.23 12.49 6.90
N LEU A 57 13.59 11.71 5.88
CA LEU A 57 14.97 11.55 5.42
C LEU A 57 15.33 12.57 4.33
N ASP A 58 14.42 12.83 3.39
CA ASP A 58 14.67 13.69 2.23
C ASP A 58 14.10 15.12 2.37
N ALA A 59 13.18 15.35 3.32
CA ALA A 59 12.42 16.59 3.51
C ALA A 59 11.70 17.07 2.23
N ASP A 60 11.44 16.16 1.27
CA ASP A 60 10.84 16.47 -0.01
C ASP A 60 9.32 16.26 0.03
N ALA A 61 8.61 17.30 0.47
CA ALA A 61 7.15 17.29 0.53
C ALA A 61 6.49 17.10 -0.84
N LEU A 62 7.09 17.64 -1.91
CA LEU A 62 6.55 17.51 -3.27
C LEU A 62 6.74 16.07 -3.79
N GLY A 63 7.92 15.47 -3.55
CA GLY A 63 8.18 14.07 -3.85
C GLY A 63 7.26 13.13 -3.10
N ALA A 64 6.99 13.39 -1.82
CA ALA A 64 6.01 12.65 -1.04
C ALA A 64 4.59 12.73 -1.65
N VAL A 65 4.16 13.93 -2.08
CA VAL A 65 2.86 14.11 -2.73
C VAL A 65 2.77 13.29 -4.02
N GLU A 66 3.78 13.36 -4.88
CA GLU A 66 3.77 12.66 -6.17
C GLU A 66 3.70 11.14 -5.98
N ARG A 67 4.42 10.58 -5.00
CA ARG A 67 4.36 9.15 -4.66
C ARG A 67 2.99 8.73 -4.12
N LEU A 68 2.30 9.61 -3.38
CA LEU A 68 0.96 9.35 -2.84
C LEU A 68 -0.16 9.52 -3.88
N ARG A 69 0.06 10.27 -4.96
CA ARG A 69 -0.93 10.40 -6.05
C ARG A 69 -1.26 9.07 -6.72
N VAL A 70 -0.35 8.09 -6.65
CA VAL A 70 -0.58 6.73 -7.15
C VAL A 70 -1.77 6.04 -6.45
N LEU A 71 -2.12 6.46 -5.23
CA LEU A 71 -3.32 5.99 -4.52
C LEU A 71 -4.63 6.48 -5.16
N GLY A 72 -4.58 7.38 -6.13
CA GLY A 72 -5.77 7.92 -6.81
C GLY A 72 -6.61 8.86 -5.95
N VAL A 73 -6.06 9.37 -4.85
CA VAL A 73 -6.75 10.34 -3.98
C VAL A 73 -6.80 11.71 -4.65
N SER A 74 -7.94 12.39 -4.52
CA SER A 74 -8.19 13.70 -5.16
C SER A 74 -7.35 14.83 -4.54
N ASN A 75 -7.08 14.75 -3.24
CA ASN A 75 -6.31 15.75 -2.50
C ASN A 75 -5.38 15.03 -1.51
N VAL A 76 -4.12 14.83 -1.92
CA VAL A 76 -3.11 14.14 -1.11
C VAL A 76 -2.88 14.83 0.24
N PRO A 77 -2.67 16.17 0.33
CA PRO A 77 -2.54 16.83 1.63
C PRO A 77 -3.71 16.61 2.58
N LEU A 78 -4.94 16.66 2.08
CA LEU A 78 -6.14 16.39 2.89
C LEU A 78 -6.18 14.93 3.33
N TYR A 79 -5.88 13.99 2.43
CA TYR A 79 -5.84 12.57 2.74
C TYR A 79 -4.81 12.25 3.84
N VAL A 80 -3.59 12.81 3.76
CA VAL A 80 -2.56 12.63 4.80
C VAL A 80 -3.07 13.15 6.15
N GLN A 81 -3.76 14.29 6.17
CA GLN A 81 -4.37 14.83 7.38
C GLN A 81 -5.38 13.84 7.99
N GLU A 82 -6.32 13.33 7.19
CA GLU A 82 -7.36 12.38 7.61
C GLU A 82 -6.77 11.06 8.14
N VAL A 83 -5.76 10.51 7.44
CA VAL A 83 -5.03 9.31 7.89
C VAL A 83 -4.36 9.56 9.24
N THR A 84 -3.71 10.71 9.40
CA THR A 84 -3.03 11.08 10.65
C THR A 84 -4.00 11.19 11.81
N GLU A 85 -5.12 11.89 11.62
CA GLU A 85 -6.18 12.01 12.65
C GLU A 85 -6.79 10.65 13.00
N THR A 86 -6.97 9.78 12.01
CA THR A 86 -7.45 8.41 12.21
C THR A 86 -6.45 7.57 13.02
N PHE A 87 -5.15 7.73 12.79
CA PHE A 87 -4.11 7.02 13.54
C PHE A 87 -4.06 7.47 15.00
N ILE A 88 -4.15 8.77 15.25
CA ILE A 88 -4.22 9.34 16.61
C ILE A 88 -5.48 8.83 17.32
N SER A 89 -6.65 8.93 16.66
CA SER A 89 -7.94 8.53 17.26
C SER A 89 -7.99 7.05 17.61
N ASN A 90 -7.36 6.21 16.80
CA ASN A 90 -7.29 4.76 17.04
C ASN A 90 -6.14 4.35 17.96
N SER A 91 -5.39 5.30 18.55
CA SER A 91 -4.22 5.02 19.39
C SER A 91 -3.23 4.05 18.71
N ARG A 92 -2.94 4.29 17.43
CA ARG A 92 -1.94 3.54 16.67
C ARG A 92 -0.54 3.78 17.23
N ASP A 93 0.44 3.10 16.63
CA ASP A 93 1.83 3.23 17.05
C ASP A 93 2.29 4.71 17.04
N LEU A 94 2.97 5.11 18.11
CA LEU A 94 3.38 6.49 18.32
C LEU A 94 4.45 6.95 17.32
N GLU A 95 5.30 6.03 16.84
CA GLU A 95 6.32 6.33 15.85
C GLU A 95 5.70 6.64 14.49
N ASP A 96 4.72 5.84 14.08
CA ASP A 96 3.97 6.06 12.84
C ASP A 96 3.18 7.36 12.89
N ILE A 97 2.54 7.65 14.03
CA ILE A 97 1.86 8.94 14.25
C ILE A 97 2.83 10.10 14.07
N ARG A 98 4.03 10.05 14.65
CA ARG A 98 5.04 11.12 14.49
C ARG A 98 5.48 11.30 13.04
N LYS A 99 5.73 10.20 12.31
CA LYS A 99 6.07 10.22 10.88
C LYS A 99 4.99 10.94 10.09
N LEU A 100 3.74 10.54 10.27
CA LEU A 100 2.58 11.12 9.60
C LEU A 100 2.36 12.59 9.96
N VAL A 101 2.50 12.96 11.23
CA VAL A 101 2.40 14.35 11.70
C VAL A 101 3.48 15.24 11.08
N ALA A 102 4.72 14.75 10.95
CA ALA A 102 5.79 15.50 10.30
C ALA A 102 5.49 15.74 8.81
N LEU A 103 4.99 14.73 8.10
CA LEU A 103 4.55 14.88 6.71
C LEU A 103 3.38 15.86 6.61
N ALA A 104 2.35 15.74 7.46
CA ALA A 104 1.22 16.66 7.50
C ALA A 104 1.67 18.11 7.76
N ALA A 105 2.62 18.32 8.66
CA ALA A 105 3.24 19.62 8.91
C ALA A 105 3.99 20.16 7.68
N GLY A 106 4.78 19.32 7.01
CA GLY A 106 5.49 19.65 5.77
C GLY A 106 4.57 20.04 4.62
N LEU A 107 3.34 19.49 4.62
CA LEU A 107 2.29 19.82 3.66
C LEU A 107 1.42 21.02 4.08
N GLY A 108 1.73 21.66 5.21
CA GLY A 108 0.96 22.81 5.74
C GLY A 108 -0.42 22.43 6.27
N ARG A 109 -0.60 21.18 6.71
CA ARG A 109 -1.87 20.59 7.18
C ARG A 109 -1.80 20.14 8.64
N LEU A 110 -1.06 20.85 9.47
CA LEU A 110 -1.02 20.59 10.91
C LEU A 110 -2.36 20.98 11.55
N THR A 111 -2.98 20.06 12.29
CA THR A 111 -4.21 20.32 13.05
C THR A 111 -3.94 20.32 14.56
N PRO A 112 -4.83 20.90 15.39
CA PRO A 112 -4.62 20.99 16.84
C PRO A 112 -4.41 19.63 17.53
N VAL A 113 -5.02 18.56 17.00
CA VAL A 113 -4.87 17.19 17.52
C VAL A 113 -3.45 16.64 17.30
N MET A 114 -2.72 17.19 16.31
CA MET A 114 -1.37 16.78 15.97
C MET A 114 -0.27 17.52 16.75
N GLU A 115 -0.60 18.68 17.34
CA GLU A 115 0.36 19.55 18.04
C GLU A 115 1.19 18.82 19.13
N PRO A 116 0.60 17.97 20.00
CA PRO A 116 1.37 17.26 21.02
C PRO A 116 2.42 16.33 20.41
N TYR A 117 2.12 15.72 19.26
CA TYR A 117 3.01 14.77 18.59
C TYR A 117 4.09 15.48 17.79
N TYR A 118 3.80 16.67 17.25
CA TYR A 118 4.78 17.51 16.55
C TYR A 118 5.85 18.05 17.51
N GLN A 119 5.48 18.44 18.72
CA GLN A 119 6.42 18.93 19.75
C GLN A 119 7.36 17.83 20.27
N LEU A 120 6.94 16.56 20.17
CA LEU A 120 7.72 15.40 20.54
C LEU A 120 8.68 14.93 19.43
N GLN A 121 8.64 15.58 18.25
CA GLN A 121 9.62 15.35 17.21
C GLN A 121 10.97 15.86 17.72
N PRO A 122 12.03 15.03 17.76
CA PRO A 122 13.36 15.54 18.08
C PRO A 122 13.67 16.64 17.07
N ALA A 123 13.98 17.84 17.56
CA ALA A 123 14.26 19.01 16.73
C ALA A 123 15.28 18.64 15.67
N ALA A 124 14.83 18.48 14.42
CA ALA A 124 15.73 18.41 13.29
C ALA A 124 16.39 19.79 13.16
N GLY A 125 17.52 19.99 13.85
CA GLY A 125 18.35 21.18 13.68
C GLY A 125 18.70 22.02 14.92
N THR A 126 18.83 21.47 16.12
CA THR A 126 19.66 22.12 17.16
C THR A 126 20.91 21.29 17.42
N ASN A 127 21.95 21.52 16.63
CA ASN A 127 23.35 21.33 17.02
C ASN A 127 24.22 22.21 16.11
N SER A 128 24.58 23.37 16.67
CA SER A 128 25.90 24.03 16.64
C SER A 128 26.60 24.24 15.30
#